data_AF-A0A3N0WCY1-F1
#
_entry.id   AF-A0A3N0WCY1-F1
#
_cell.length_a   1.000
_cell.length_b   1.000
_cell.length_c   1.000
_cell.angle_alpha   90.00
_cell.angle_beta   90.00
_cell.angle_gamma   90.00
#
_symmetry.space_group_name_H-M   'P 1'
#
loop_
_entity.id
_entity.type
_entity.pdbx_description
1 polymer ?
#
loop_
_entity_poly.entity_id
_entity_poly.type
_entity_poly.pdbx_seq_one_letter_code
_entity_poly.pdbx_strand_id
1 'polypeptide(L)'
;MEITKEFLEERGFVLDNQENIIINYVKKINDLNDLVLTVSPLQEFFIWVKNEDFEDPNMDGVKVHIDTDDFDLAEKITQSICGVEF
;
A
#
# COMPACT_ATOMS: atom_id res chain seq x y z
N MET A 1 -9.62 -15.07 2.83
CA MET A 1 -10.13 -14.69 1.49
C MET A 1 -8.93 -14.69 0.56
N GLU A 2 -9.04 -15.15 -0.69
CA GLU A 2 -7.90 -15.15 -1.62
C GLU A 2 -7.76 -13.75 -2.23
N ILE A 3 -6.57 -13.13 -2.11
CA ILE A 3 -6.29 -11.80 -2.66
C ILE A 3 -5.81 -11.99 -4.10
N THR A 4 -6.69 -11.68 -5.07
CA THR A 4 -6.36 -11.74 -6.50
C THR A 4 -6.08 -10.36 -7.07
N LYS A 5 -5.52 -10.31 -8.29
CA LYS A 5 -5.32 -9.06 -9.01
C LYS A 5 -6.63 -8.31 -9.22
N GLU A 6 -7.69 -9.00 -9.66
CA GLU A 6 -9.00 -8.39 -9.93
C GLU A 6 -9.60 -7.79 -8.65
N PHE A 7 -9.49 -8.50 -7.52
CA PHE A 7 -9.93 -8.01 -6.21
C PHE A 7 -9.24 -6.69 -5.82
N LEU A 8 -7.93 -6.57 -6.08
CA LEU A 8 -7.15 -5.37 -5.77
C LEU A 8 -7.50 -4.21 -6.70
N GLU A 9 -7.66 -4.46 -8.00
CA GLU A 9 -8.04 -3.45 -8.99
C GLU A 9 -9.44 -2.86 -8.68
N GLU A 10 -10.42 -3.70 -8.31
CA GLU A 10 -11.76 -3.25 -7.88
C GLU A 10 -11.71 -2.34 -6.64
N ARG A 11 -10.69 -2.51 -5.78
CA ARG A 11 -10.49 -1.73 -4.56
C ARG A 11 -9.62 -0.48 -4.77
N GLY A 12 -9.20 -0.20 -6.01
CA GLY A 12 -8.46 1.00 -6.40
C GLY A 12 -6.93 0.87 -6.30
N PHE A 13 -6.41 -0.35 -6.23
CA PHE A 13 -4.96 -0.56 -6.31
C PHE A 13 -4.48 -0.53 -7.76
N VAL A 14 -3.29 0.02 -7.96
CA VAL A 14 -2.56 -0.01 -9.22
C VAL A 14 -1.32 -0.86 -9.05
N LEU A 15 -1.03 -1.69 -10.07
CA LEU A 15 0.17 -2.49 -10.14
C LEU A 15 1.39 -1.60 -10.42
N ASP A 16 2.35 -1.60 -9.49
CA ASP A 16 3.68 -1.02 -9.65
C ASP A 16 4.72 -2.17 -9.64
N ASN A 17 5.29 -2.44 -10.81
CA ASN A 17 6.18 -3.59 -11.01
C ASN A 17 7.64 -3.12 -11.09
N GLN A 18 8.38 -3.36 -10.01
CA GLN A 18 9.83 -3.14 -9.97
C GLN A 18 10.53 -4.48 -10.22
N GLU A 19 11.05 -4.66 -11.43
CA GLU A 19 11.90 -5.78 -11.88
C GLU A 19 11.61 -7.17 -11.25
N ASN A 20 10.65 -7.90 -11.82
CA ASN A 20 10.49 -9.37 -11.87
C ASN A 20 10.47 -10.21 -10.57
N ILE A 21 10.73 -9.68 -9.37
CA ILE A 21 10.72 -10.46 -8.12
C ILE A 21 9.74 -9.89 -7.09
N ILE A 22 9.51 -8.58 -7.12
CA ILE A 22 8.67 -7.88 -6.14
C ILE A 22 7.55 -7.17 -6.91
N ILE A 23 6.31 -7.57 -6.63
CA ILE A 23 5.13 -6.94 -7.19
C ILE A 23 4.50 -6.06 -6.12
N ASN A 24 4.39 -4.75 -6.37
CA ASN A 24 3.69 -3.85 -5.47
C ASN A 24 2.31 -3.52 -6.05
N TYR A 25 1.30 -3.57 -5.18
CA TYR A 25 0.00 -2.99 -5.43
C TYR A 25 -0.12 -1.76 -4.55
N VAL A 26 -0.38 -0.60 -5.15
CA VAL A 26 -0.43 0.69 -4.46
C VAL A 26 -1.83 1.27 -4.53
N LYS A 27 -2.40 1.65 -3.38
CA LYS A 27 -3.65 2.40 -3.27
C LYS A 27 -3.37 3.75 -2.60
N LYS A 28 -3.65 4.85 -3.30
CA LYS A 28 -3.54 6.19 -2.75
C LYS A 28 -4.58 6.40 -1.65
N ILE A 29 -4.13 6.79 -0.46
CA ILE A 29 -5.00 7.09 0.68
C ILE A 29 -5.21 8.61 0.77
N ASN A 30 -4.13 9.37 0.68
CA ASN A 30 -4.13 10.82 0.53
C ASN A 30 -2.85 11.27 -0.22
N ASP A 31 -2.56 12.57 -0.23
CA ASP A 31 -1.40 13.09 -0.99
C ASP A 31 -0.05 12.63 -0.42
N LEU A 32 0.03 12.33 0.88
CA LEU A 32 1.26 11.97 1.58
C LEU A 32 1.35 10.48 1.92
N ASN A 33 0.27 9.72 1.76
CA ASN A 33 0.20 8.34 2.25
C ASN A 33 -0.45 7.41 1.21
N ASP A 34 0.21 6.29 0.97
CA ASP A 34 -0.32 5.18 0.19
C ASP A 34 -0.37 3.91 1.03
N LEU A 35 -1.37 3.08 0.81
CA LEU A 35 -1.39 1.69 1.25
C LEU A 35 -0.71 0.84 0.17
N VAL A 36 0.31 0.08 0.56
CA VAL A 36 1.04 -0.81 -0.32
C VAL A 36 0.88 -2.25 0.13
N LEU A 37 0.48 -3.11 -0.79
CA LEU A 37 0.58 -4.56 -0.67
C LEU A 37 1.75 -5.03 -1.54
N THR A 38 2.77 -5.57 -0.90
CA THR A 38 3.90 -6.18 -1.60
C THR A 38 3.72 -7.69 -1.66
N VAL A 39 3.74 -8.21 -2.88
CA VAL A 39 3.75 -9.65 -3.18
C VAL A 39 5.17 -10.03 -3.57
N SER A 40 5.87 -10.65 -2.63
CA SER A 40 7.18 -11.29 -2.79
C SER A 40 7.07 -12.74 -2.30
N PRO A 41 8.16 -13.50 -2.05
CA PRO A 41 8.07 -14.75 -1.28
C PRO A 41 7.34 -14.60 0.06
N LEU A 42 7.25 -13.37 0.58
CA LEU A 42 6.38 -12.97 1.68
C LEU A 42 5.35 -11.93 1.18
N GLN A 43 4.12 -12.04 1.67
CA GLN A 43 3.06 -11.06 1.43
C GLN A 43 3.03 -10.08 2.60
N GLU A 44 3.15 -8.79 2.33
CA GLU A 44 3.29 -7.76 3.37
C GLU A 44 2.43 -6.54 3.06
N PHE A 45 1.83 -5.96 4.10
CA PHE A 45 1.13 -4.68 4.03
C PHE A 45 1.96 -3.59 4.72
N PHE A 46 2.09 -2.43 4.09
CA PHE A 46 2.64 -1.25 4.75
C PHE A 46 2.04 0.04 4.23
N ILE A 47 2.11 1.07 5.06
CA ILE A 47 1.85 2.45 4.65
C ILE A 47 3.16 3.04 4.16
N TRP A 48 3.16 3.56 2.94
CA TRP A 48 4.25 4.38 2.43
C TRP A 48 3.96 5.84 2.74
N VAL A 49 4.67 6.38 3.73
CA VAL A 49 4.59 7.79 4.13
C VAL A 49 5.62 8.58 3.33
N LYS A 50 5.13 9.37 2.38
CA LYS A 50 5.93 10.17 1.45
C LYS A 50 6.48 11.40 2.16
N ASN A 51 7.71 11.80 1.82
CA ASN A 51 8.26 13.07 2.25
C ASN A 51 7.57 14.24 1.50
N GLU A 52 7.53 15.43 2.09
CA GLU A 52 6.77 16.60 1.61
C GLU A 52 7.23 17.11 0.22
N ASP A 53 8.48 16.83 -0.17
CA ASP A 53 9.06 17.22 -1.45
C ASP A 53 8.74 16.25 -2.60
N PHE A 54 7.56 15.60 -2.61
CA PHE A 54 7.21 14.48 -3.51
C PHE A 54 7.14 14.85 -5.01
N GLU A 55 8.29 15.13 -5.64
CA GLU A 55 8.47 15.32 -7.08
C GLU A 55 9.03 14.06 -7.77
N ASP A 56 9.51 13.07 -7.02
CA ASP A 56 10.11 11.83 -7.53
C ASP A 56 9.40 10.59 -6.95
N PRO A 57 8.85 9.67 -7.76
CA PRO A 57 8.29 8.40 -7.28
C PRO A 57 9.32 7.47 -6.60
N ASN A 58 10.62 7.77 -6.70
CA ASN A 58 11.70 7.06 -6.01
C ASN A 58 12.15 7.74 -4.71
N MET A 59 11.46 8.80 -4.24
CA MET A 59 11.93 9.56 -3.08
C MET A 59 11.79 8.79 -1.74
N ASP A 60 12.77 9.04 -0.85
CA ASP A 60 12.86 8.47 0.50
C ASP A 60 11.57 8.73 1.30
N GLY A 61 10.87 7.65 1.65
CA GLY A 61 9.70 7.64 2.51
C GLY A 61 9.88 6.72 3.72
N VAL A 62 8.97 6.82 4.69
CA VAL A 62 8.94 5.91 5.84
C VAL A 62 7.96 4.77 5.56
N LYS A 63 8.42 3.53 5.73
CA LYS A 63 7.54 2.35 5.75
C LYS A 63 6.98 2.13 7.14
N VAL A 64 5.67 2.10 7.27
CA VAL A 64 4.99 1.63 8.48
C VAL A 64 4.36 0.28 8.19
N HIS A 65 4.98 -0.78 8.70
CA HIS A 65 4.48 -2.15 8.50
C HIS A 65 3.18 -2.38 9.26
N ILE A 66 2.23 -3.05 8.62
CA ILE A 66 0.97 -3.48 9.23
C ILE A 66 1.03 -4.99 9.39
N ASP A 67 1.17 -5.45 10.63
CA ASP A 67 1.27 -6.87 10.96
C ASP A 67 -0.11 -7.56 10.91
N THR A 68 -0.53 -7.89 9.69
CA THR A 68 -1.80 -8.58 9.41
C THR A 68 -1.74 -9.25 8.03
N ASP A 69 -2.48 -10.34 7.87
CA ASP A 69 -2.80 -10.96 6.58
C ASP A 69 -4.23 -10.62 6.12
N ASP A 70 -5.06 -10.04 7.00
CA ASP A 70 -6.41 -9.57 6.70
C ASP A 70 -6.36 -8.20 6.02
N PHE A 71 -6.82 -8.17 4.77
CA PHE A 71 -6.91 -6.99 3.93
C PHE A 71 -7.84 -5.91 4.50
N ASP A 72 -9.06 -6.28 4.92
CA ASP A 72 -10.05 -5.29 5.38
C ASP A 72 -9.56 -4.66 6.70
N LEU A 73 -8.85 -5.44 7.53
CA LEU A 73 -8.16 -4.92 8.71
C LEU A 73 -7.01 -3.98 8.34
N ALA A 74 -6.16 -4.34 7.37
CA ALA A 74 -5.07 -3.49 6.90
C ALA A 74 -5.57 -2.13 6.35
N GLU A 75 -6.63 -2.16 5.55
CA GLU A 75 -7.27 -0.96 4.99
C GLU A 75 -7.81 -0.07 6.10
N LYS A 76 -8.53 -0.64 7.07
CA LYS A 76 -9.09 0.10 8.20
C LYS A 76 -8.02 0.70 9.12
N ILE A 77 -6.95 -0.05 9.40
CA ILE A 77 -5.80 0.45 10.18
C ILE A 77 -5.17 1.64 9.45
N THR A 78 -4.96 1.51 8.14
CA THR A 78 -4.36 2.57 7.33
C THR A 78 -5.18 3.85 7.34
N GLN A 79 -6.48 3.74 7.10
CA GLN A 79 -7.41 4.88 7.17
C GLN A 79 -7.36 5.55 8.54
N SER A 80 -7.32 4.76 9.61
CA SER A 80 -7.24 5.26 10.99
C SER A 80 -5.93 5.99 11.28
N ILE A 81 -4.79 5.45 10.83
CA ILE A 81 -3.47 6.08 10.99
C ILE A 81 -3.37 7.38 10.19
N CYS A 82 -3.90 7.39 8.96
CA CYS A 82 -3.84 8.54 8.07
C CYS A 82 -4.92 9.61 8.33
N GLY A 83 -5.77 9.42 9.35
CA GLY A 83 -6.81 10.38 9.73
C GLY A 83 -7.88 10.59 8.67
N VAL A 84 -8.17 9.57 7.85
CA VAL A 84 -9.25 9.64 6.86
C VAL A 84 -10.56 9.34 7.61
N GLU A 85 -11.34 10.37 7.91
CA GLU A 85 -12.68 10.23 8.51
C GLU A 85 -13.68 9.70 7.46
N PHE A 86 -14.50 8.74 7.88
CA PHE A 86 -15.50 8.02 7.07
C PHE A 86 -16.70 8.88 6.65
#